data_AF-A0AB73GCZ7-F1
#
_entry.id   AF-A0AB73GCZ7-F1
#
_cell.length_a   1.000
_cell.length_b   1.000
_cell.length_c   1.000
_cell.angle_alpha   90.00
_cell.angle_beta   90.00
_cell.angle_gamma   90.00
#
_symmetry.space_group_name_H-M   'P 1'
#
loop_
_entity.id
_entity.type
_entity.pdbx_description
1 polymer ?
#
loop_
_entity_poly.entity_id
_entity_poly.type
_entity_poly.pdbx_seq_one_letter_code
_entity_poly.pdbx_strand_id
1 'polypeptide(L)'
;MGLVNPFTLGAAAVAGLELAYYQGQQEQEAFQQSLILTGNQVGKTAGQLSDMARNVSLATGSTQGAADEVLNQLVSAGNITGDSLEKVAGSIVNMSSVTGLATTQMVSDFESIAEDPVQAISKLNDQYHFLTLATYNQIKALADEGNQQDARV
;
A
#
# COMPACT_ATOMS: atom_id res chain seq x y z
N MET A 1 -27.47 19.88 -24.06
CA MET A 1 -26.25 20.32 -24.78
C MET A 1 -25.57 21.38 -23.92
N GLY A 2 -24.60 20.98 -23.09
CA GLY A 2 -23.91 21.89 -22.17
C GLY A 2 -23.05 22.88 -22.94
N LEU A 3 -23.17 24.17 -22.60
CA LEU A 3 -22.47 25.27 -23.24
C LEU A 3 -20.98 25.21 -22.87
N VAL A 4 -20.17 24.68 -23.79
CA VAL A 4 -18.71 24.76 -23.72
C VAL A 4 -18.31 26.17 -24.18
N ASN A 5 -17.99 27.05 -23.24
CA ASN A 5 -17.49 28.41 -23.47
C ASN A 5 -16.05 28.49 -22.92
N PRO A 6 -15.09 29.21 -23.55
CA PRO A 6 -13.76 29.44 -22.99
C PRO A 6 -13.75 29.89 -21.51
N PHE A 7 -14.77 30.63 -21.06
CA PHE A 7 -14.90 30.98 -19.64
C PHE A 7 -15.25 29.79 -18.73
N THR A 8 -16.11 28.88 -19.18
CA THR A 8 -16.46 27.67 -18.40
C THR A 8 -15.33 26.64 -18.44
N LEU A 9 -14.59 26.56 -19.55
CA LEU A 9 -13.37 25.76 -19.66
C LEU A 9 -12.27 26.31 -18.75
N GLY A 10 -12.05 27.63 -18.75
CA GLY A 10 -11.08 28.28 -17.87
C GLY A 10 -11.43 28.13 -16.39
N ALA A 11 -12.70 28.32 -16.02
CA ALA A 11 -13.16 28.14 -14.65
C ALA A 11 -13.05 26.67 -14.18
N ALA A 12 -13.38 25.70 -15.03
CA ALA A 12 -13.22 24.28 -14.70
C ALA A 12 -11.74 23.87 -14.57
N ALA A 13 -10.86 24.42 -15.41
CA ALA A 13 -9.42 24.19 -15.32
C ALA A 13 -8.83 24.77 -14.02
N VAL A 14 -9.17 26.01 -13.65
CA VAL A 14 -8.70 26.64 -12.41
C VAL A 14 -9.25 25.93 -11.19
N ALA A 15 -10.55 25.63 -11.15
CA ALA A 15 -11.17 24.91 -10.03
C ALA A 15 -10.59 23.48 -9.88
N GLY A 16 -10.31 22.80 -11.00
CA GLY A 16 -9.65 21.50 -10.99
C GLY A 16 -8.21 21.55 -10.49
N LEU A 17 -7.45 22.59 -10.87
CA LEU A 17 -6.09 22.80 -10.39
C LEU A 17 -6.06 23.18 -8.90
N GLU A 18 -6.96 24.05 -8.42
CA GLU A 18 -7.08 24.39 -6.99
C GLU A 18 -7.45 23.17 -6.15
N LEU A 19 -8.40 22.34 -6.60
CA LEU A 19 -8.78 21.11 -5.90
C LEU A 19 -7.61 20.13 -5.81
N ALA A 20 -6.89 19.91 -6.93
CA ALA A 20 -5.73 19.03 -6.96
C ALA A 20 -4.58 19.53 -6.09
N TYR A 21 -4.37 20.85 -6.01
CA TYR A 21 -3.31 21.44 -5.18
C TYR A 21 -3.62 21.27 -3.68
N TYR A 22 -4.88 21.44 -3.28
CA TYR A 22 -5.30 21.29 -1.89
C TYR A 22 -5.24 19.84 -1.42
N GLN A 23 -5.63 18.90 -2.29
CA GLN A 23 -5.59 17.46 -2.04
C GLN A 23 -4.13 16.96 -1.93
N GLY A 24 -3.27 17.41 -2.86
CA GLY A 24 -1.85 17.07 -2.87
C GLY A 24 -1.02 17.62 -1.70
N GLN A 25 -1.43 18.70 -1.05
CA GLN A 25 -0.78 19.16 0.19
C GLN A 25 -1.13 18.26 1.37
N GLN A 26 -2.40 17.87 1.51
CA GLN A 26 -2.86 17.01 2.60
C GLN A 26 -2.21 15.62 2.53
N GLU A 27 -2.09 15.05 1.33
CA GLU A 27 -1.46 13.75 1.10
C GLU A 27 0.05 13.79 1.43
N GLN A 28 0.74 14.87 1.04
CA GLN A 28 2.16 15.05 1.38
C GLN A 28 2.38 15.22 2.88
N GLU A 29 1.52 15.96 3.57
CA GLU A 29 1.58 16.09 5.03
C GLU A 29 1.39 14.74 5.73
N ALA A 30 0.45 13.92 5.27
CA ALA A 30 0.20 12.59 5.82
C ALA A 30 1.43 11.69 5.67
N PHE A 31 2.03 11.63 4.48
CA PHE A 31 3.28 10.89 4.29
C PHE A 31 4.42 11.43 5.15
N GLN A 32 4.55 12.75 5.24
CA GLN A 32 5.60 13.36 6.06
C GLN A 32 5.44 13.01 7.54
N GLN A 33 4.21 13.00 8.06
CA GLN A 33 3.93 12.56 9.42
C GLN A 33 4.32 11.09 9.62
N SER A 34 3.90 10.20 8.73
CA SER A 34 4.23 8.77 8.83
C SER A 34 5.73 8.51 8.76
N LEU A 35 6.45 9.19 7.85
CA LEU A 35 7.90 9.13 7.76
C LEU A 35 8.59 9.63 9.05
N ILE A 36 8.08 10.69 9.67
CA ILE A 36 8.63 11.19 10.94
C ILE A 36 8.36 10.18 12.07
N LEU A 37 7.13 9.67 12.16
CA LEU A 37 6.72 8.72 13.19
C LEU A 37 7.51 7.41 13.11
N THR A 38 7.80 6.91 11.90
CA THR A 38 8.56 5.68 11.72
C THR A 38 10.08 5.89 11.66
N GLY A 39 10.56 7.14 11.77
CA GLY A 39 11.99 7.45 11.63
C GLY A 39 12.54 7.23 10.22
N ASN A 40 11.67 7.29 9.20
CA ASN A 40 11.96 7.06 7.79
C ASN A 40 12.66 5.71 7.54
N GLN A 41 12.20 4.65 8.19
CA GLN A 41 12.71 3.30 7.99
C GLN A 41 12.61 2.82 6.54
N VAL A 42 11.60 3.32 5.80
CA VAL A 42 11.42 2.99 4.39
C VAL A 42 12.43 3.67 3.45
N GLY A 43 13.17 4.67 3.94
CA GLY A 43 14.23 5.37 3.18
C GLY A 43 13.71 6.18 1.99
N LYS A 44 12.51 6.76 2.09
CA LYS A 44 11.86 7.51 1.01
C LYS A 44 11.46 8.92 1.47
N THR A 45 11.16 9.79 0.51
CA THR A 45 10.58 11.12 0.78
C THR A 45 9.07 11.11 0.54
N ALA A 46 8.35 12.09 1.10
CA ALA A 46 6.92 12.26 0.83
C ALA A 46 6.62 12.44 -0.67
N GLY A 47 7.49 13.14 -1.40
CA GLY A 47 7.38 13.27 -2.86
C GLY A 47 7.53 11.92 -3.59
N GLN A 48 8.52 11.11 -3.20
CA GLN A 48 8.68 9.76 -3.76
C GLN A 48 7.49 8.85 -3.45
N LEU A 49 6.88 8.98 -2.27
CA LEU A 49 5.66 8.24 -1.90
C LEU A 49 4.45 8.69 -2.72
N SER A 50 4.31 10.00 -2.97
CA SER A 50 3.27 10.52 -3.86
C SER A 50 3.44 10.04 -5.31
N ASP A 51 4.68 9.99 -5.82
CA ASP A 51 4.98 9.44 -7.14
C ASP A 51 4.64 7.94 -7.21
N MET A 52 4.98 7.17 -6.17
CA MET A 52 4.58 5.75 -6.07
C MET A 52 3.06 5.58 -6.03
N ALA A 53 2.33 6.42 -5.28
CA ALA A 53 0.88 6.37 -5.23
C ALA A 53 0.25 6.65 -6.58
N ARG A 54 0.80 7.62 -7.32
CA ARG A 54 0.41 7.88 -8.71
C ARG A 54 0.66 6.65 -9.59
N ASN A 55 1.83 6.01 -9.51
CA ASN A 55 2.12 4.79 -10.26
C ASN A 55 1.13 3.66 -9.93
N VAL A 56 0.85 3.42 -8.65
CA VAL A 56 -0.12 2.42 -8.20
C VAL A 56 -1.52 2.72 -8.74
N SER A 57 -1.95 3.98 -8.67
CA SER A 57 -3.27 4.37 -9.19
C SER A 57 -3.40 4.11 -10.69
N LEU A 58 -2.36 4.40 -11.47
CA LEU A 58 -2.31 4.13 -12.91
C LEU A 58 -2.30 2.62 -13.20
N ALA A 59 -1.52 1.84 -12.44
CA ALA A 59 -1.38 0.41 -12.64
C ALA A 59 -2.64 -0.39 -12.26
N THR A 60 -3.38 0.07 -11.25
CA THR A 60 -4.58 -0.60 -10.74
C THR A 60 -5.89 -0.02 -11.29
N GLY A 61 -5.84 1.15 -11.93
CA GLY A 61 -7.03 1.90 -12.35
C GLY A 61 -7.81 2.51 -11.18
N SER A 62 -7.20 2.61 -9.99
CA SER A 62 -7.81 3.24 -8.81
C SER A 62 -7.64 4.76 -8.82
N THR A 63 -8.26 5.45 -7.85
CA THR A 63 -7.95 6.85 -7.57
C THR A 63 -6.58 6.99 -6.90
N GLN A 64 -5.94 8.15 -7.07
CA GLN A 64 -4.68 8.46 -6.39
C GLN A 64 -4.83 8.40 -4.86
N GLY A 65 -5.90 9.00 -4.31
CA GLY A 65 -6.15 8.98 -2.87
C GLY A 65 -6.31 7.57 -2.26
N ALA A 66 -6.87 6.61 -3.00
CA ALA A 66 -6.94 5.22 -2.53
C ALA A 66 -5.55 4.56 -2.47
N ALA A 67 -4.67 4.89 -3.41
CA ALA A 67 -3.28 4.44 -3.39
C ALA A 67 -2.46 5.15 -2.29
N ASP A 68 -2.68 6.45 -2.10
CA ASP A 68 -2.06 7.25 -1.04
C ASP A 68 -2.40 6.68 0.34
N GLU A 69 -3.67 6.35 0.57
CA GLU A 69 -4.15 5.76 1.83
C GLU A 69 -3.42 4.45 2.16
N VAL A 70 -3.36 3.52 1.20
CA VAL A 70 -2.68 2.22 1.37
C VAL A 70 -1.19 2.40 1.60
N LEU A 71 -0.52 3.24 0.81
CA LEU A 71 0.90 3.51 0.99
C LEU A 71 1.18 4.15 2.35
N ASN A 72 0.32 5.05 2.82
CA ASN A 72 0.49 5.68 4.11
C ASN A 72 0.32 4.68 5.26
N GLN A 73 -0.62 3.75 5.15
CA GLN A 73 -0.79 2.63 6.10
C GLN A 73 0.46 1.75 6.13
N LEU A 74 1.00 1.34 4.96
CA LEU A 74 2.20 0.51 4.86
C LEU A 74 3.46 1.22 5.39
N VAL A 75 3.61 2.52 5.12
CA VAL A 75 4.73 3.32 5.67
C VAL A 75 4.62 3.46 7.17
N SER A 76 3.39 3.66 7.69
CA SER A 76 3.12 3.74 9.13
C SER A 76 3.41 2.42 9.85
N ALA A 77 3.14 1.30 9.19
CA ALA A 77 3.46 -0.03 9.68
C ALA A 77 4.97 -0.27 9.86
N GLY A 78 5.78 0.29 8.97
CA GLY A 78 7.24 0.21 9.01
C GLY A 78 7.84 -1.15 8.59
N ASN A 79 7.03 -2.20 8.42
CA ASN A 79 7.49 -3.56 8.16
C ASN A 79 7.77 -3.88 6.68
N ILE A 80 7.47 -2.95 5.76
CA ILE A 80 7.67 -3.13 4.32
C ILE A 80 8.83 -2.25 3.85
N THR A 81 9.78 -2.87 3.14
CA THR A 81 10.91 -2.13 2.55
C THR A 81 10.43 -1.14 1.50
N GLY A 82 11.09 0.02 1.42
CA GLY A 82 10.68 1.09 0.52
C GLY A 82 10.64 0.69 -0.96
N ASP A 83 11.41 -0.31 -1.38
CA ASP A 83 11.44 -0.81 -2.75
C ASP A 83 10.28 -1.80 -3.05
N SER A 84 9.67 -2.36 -2.01
CA SER A 84 8.52 -3.27 -2.13
C SER A 84 7.17 -2.56 -1.99
N LEU A 85 7.18 -1.32 -1.47
CA LEU A 85 5.97 -0.54 -1.18
C LEU A 85 5.01 -0.46 -2.36
N GLU A 86 5.49 -0.07 -3.55
CA GLU A 86 4.64 0.10 -4.74
C GLU A 86 3.94 -1.22 -5.13
N LYS A 87 4.67 -2.34 -5.05
CA LYS A 87 4.14 -3.67 -5.41
C LYS A 87 3.11 -4.17 -4.39
N VAL A 88 3.39 -4.00 -3.10
CA VAL A 88 2.48 -4.42 -2.02
C VAL A 88 1.22 -3.55 -2.04
N ALA A 89 1.38 -2.23 -2.14
CA ALA A 89 0.28 -1.29 -2.24
C ALA A 89 -0.61 -1.59 -3.46
N GLY A 90 -0.01 -1.81 -4.63
CA GLY A 90 -0.75 -2.21 -5.82
C GLY A 90 -1.55 -3.50 -5.62
N SER A 91 -0.98 -4.49 -4.94
CA SER A 91 -1.67 -5.75 -4.65
C SER A 91 -2.87 -5.54 -3.73
N ILE A 92 -2.70 -4.74 -2.67
CA ILE A 92 -3.76 -4.43 -1.70
C ILE A 92 -4.89 -3.63 -2.35
N VAL A 93 -4.57 -2.59 -3.11
CA VAL A 93 -5.55 -1.77 -3.83
C VAL A 93 -6.37 -2.64 -4.80
N ASN A 94 -5.71 -3.50 -5.56
CA ASN A 94 -6.39 -4.36 -6.53
C ASN A 94 -7.24 -5.44 -5.85
N MET A 95 -6.74 -6.03 -4.75
CA MET A 95 -7.50 -7.02 -4.00
C MET A 95 -8.72 -6.36 -3.34
N SER A 96 -8.57 -5.17 -2.76
CA SER A 96 -9.65 -4.43 -2.12
C SER A 96 -10.73 -4.03 -3.13
N SER A 97 -10.34 -3.58 -4.33
CA SER A 97 -11.30 -3.22 -5.39
C SER A 97 -12.12 -4.42 -5.87
N VAL A 98 -11.54 -5.62 -5.90
CA VAL A 98 -12.22 -6.86 -6.34
C VAL A 98 -13.06 -7.49 -5.24
N THR A 99 -12.55 -7.52 -4.01
CA THR A 99 -13.17 -8.26 -2.89
C THR A 99 -14.06 -7.38 -2.01
N GLY A 100 -13.90 -6.06 -2.06
CA GLY A 100 -14.55 -5.11 -1.16
C GLY A 100 -14.03 -5.14 0.28
N LEU A 101 -13.00 -5.93 0.57
CA LEU A 101 -12.35 -5.98 1.88
C LEU A 101 -11.61 -4.66 2.16
N ALA A 102 -11.61 -4.26 3.44
CA ALA A 102 -10.96 -3.03 3.88
C ALA A 102 -9.44 -3.10 3.69
N THR A 103 -8.86 -2.02 3.16
CA THR A 103 -7.41 -1.87 2.96
C THR A 103 -6.64 -2.00 4.27
N THR A 104 -7.16 -1.44 5.37
CA THR A 104 -6.58 -1.58 6.71
C THR A 104 -6.46 -3.03 7.17
N GLN A 105 -7.48 -3.85 6.91
CA GLN A 105 -7.45 -5.27 7.21
C GLN A 105 -6.37 -5.97 6.37
N MET A 106 -6.31 -5.68 5.07
CA MET A 106 -5.32 -6.29 4.18
C MET A 106 -3.88 -5.89 4.52
N VAL A 107 -3.66 -4.64 4.92
CA VAL A 107 -2.36 -4.17 5.39
C VAL A 107 -1.96 -4.94 6.64
N SER A 108 -2.86 -5.09 7.61
CA SER A 108 -2.61 -5.88 8.82
C SER A 108 -2.37 -7.37 8.53
N ASP A 109 -3.08 -7.95 7.56
CA ASP A 109 -2.84 -9.32 7.11
C ASP A 109 -1.43 -9.45 6.49
N PHE A 110 -1.01 -8.48 5.68
CA PHE A 110 0.33 -8.43 5.09
C PHE A 110 1.43 -8.27 6.14
N GLU A 111 1.22 -7.40 7.13
CA GLU A 111 2.11 -7.23 8.28
C GLU A 111 2.27 -8.54 9.05
N SER A 112 1.14 -9.20 9.37
CA SER A 112 1.15 -10.45 10.12
C SER A 112 1.94 -11.54 9.38
N ILE A 113 1.83 -11.60 8.06
CA ILE A 113 2.60 -12.54 7.22
C ILE A 113 4.08 -12.17 7.20
N ALA A 114 4.44 -10.89 7.17
CA ALA A 114 5.82 -10.44 7.20
C ALA A 114 6.50 -10.70 8.56
N GLU A 115 5.76 -10.56 9.66
CA GLU A 115 6.26 -10.75 11.03
C GLU A 115 6.41 -12.23 11.40
N ASP A 116 5.38 -13.06 11.14
CA ASP A 116 5.43 -14.52 11.36
C ASP A 116 4.66 -15.25 10.25
N PRO A 117 5.33 -15.57 9.12
CA PRO A 117 4.67 -16.18 7.97
C PRO A 117 4.06 -17.53 8.29
N VAL A 118 4.67 -18.31 9.20
CA VAL A 118 4.18 -19.65 9.54
C VAL A 118 2.91 -19.55 10.39
N GLN A 119 2.89 -18.66 11.39
CA GLN A 119 1.72 -18.45 12.23
C GLN A 119 0.57 -17.79 11.45
N ALA A 120 0.85 -16.78 10.63
CA ALA A 120 -0.17 -16.09 9.84
C ALA A 120 -0.84 -17.03 8.83
N ILE A 121 -0.04 -17.83 8.12
CA ILE A 121 -0.54 -18.81 7.15
C ILE A 121 -1.29 -19.94 7.85
N SER A 122 -0.86 -20.36 9.05
CA SER A 122 -1.63 -21.30 9.87
C SER A 122 -3.00 -20.75 10.25
N LYS A 123 -3.07 -19.48 10.70
CA LYS A 123 -4.35 -18.81 11.03
C LYS A 123 -5.27 -18.69 9.81
N LEU A 124 -4.74 -18.27 8.66
CA LEU A 124 -5.52 -18.19 7.42
C LEU A 124 -6.01 -19.59 7.01
N ASN A 125 -5.18 -20.63 7.13
CA ASN A 125 -5.59 -22.00 6.86
C ASN A 125 -6.64 -22.52 7.85
N ASP A 126 -6.57 -22.17 9.13
CA ASP A 126 -7.60 -22.53 10.10
C ASP A 126 -8.94 -21.87 9.75
N GLN A 127 -8.91 -20.70 9.11
CA GLN A 127 -10.09 -19.94 8.73
C GLN A 127 -10.68 -20.36 7.37
N TYR A 128 -9.84 -20.77 6.42
CA TYR A 128 -10.24 -21.04 5.02
C TYR A 128 -9.94 -22.48 4.54
N HIS A 129 -9.28 -23.30 5.35
CA HIS A 129 -8.98 -24.72 5.14
C HIS A 129 -8.39 -25.08 3.76
N PHE A 130 -7.42 -24.30 3.26
CA PHE A 130 -6.86 -24.46 1.91
C PHE A 130 -5.51 -25.18 1.83
N LEU A 131 -4.80 -25.41 2.95
CA LEU A 131 -3.48 -26.03 2.96
C LEU A 131 -3.53 -27.53 3.22
N THR A 132 -2.74 -28.26 2.43
CA THR A 132 -2.34 -29.63 2.74
C THR A 132 -1.05 -29.61 3.58
N LEU A 133 -0.82 -30.68 4.36
CA LEU A 133 0.35 -30.81 5.25
C LEU A 133 1.69 -30.61 4.51
N ALA A 134 1.76 -30.99 3.23
CA ALA A 134 2.94 -30.82 2.39
C ALA A 134 3.25 -29.35 2.09
N THR A 135 2.22 -28.53 1.79
CA THR A 135 2.38 -27.10 1.50
C THR A 135 2.81 -26.32 2.74
N TYR A 136 2.28 -26.66 3.92
CA TYR A 136 2.70 -26.06 5.20
C TYR A 136 4.19 -26.31 5.48
N ASN A 137 4.65 -27.55 5.34
CA ASN A 137 6.05 -27.91 5.59
C ASN A 137 7.02 -27.19 4.65
N GLN A 138 6.60 -26.93 3.41
CA GLN A 138 7.40 -26.19 2.44
C GLN A 138 7.52 -24.70 2.78
N ILE A 139 6.43 -24.08 3.23
CA ILE A 139 6.43 -22.67 3.68
C ILE A 139 7.30 -22.51 4.93
N LYS A 140 7.20 -23.44 5.88
CA LYS A 140 8.04 -23.44 7.08
C LYS A 140 9.53 -23.56 6.74
N ALA A 141 9.91 -24.45 5.81
CA ALA A 141 11.29 -24.59 5.38
C ALA A 141 11.85 -23.29 4.77
N LEU A 142 11.06 -22.59 3.95
CA LEU A 142 11.46 -21.30 3.35
C LEU A 142 11.57 -20.17 4.38
N ALA A 143 10.65 -20.14 5.36
CA ALA A 143 10.70 -19.17 6.45
C ALA A 143 11.94 -19.38 7.34
N ASP A 144 12.24 -20.63 7.69
CA ASP A 144 13.44 -20.99 8.45
C ASP A 144 14.72 -20.62 7.67
N GLU A 145 14.73 -20.81 6.35
CA GLU A 145 15.87 -20.47 5.48
C GLU A 145 16.09 -18.95 5.35
N GLY A 146 15.02 -18.16 5.23
CA GLY A 146 15.08 -16.69 5.22
C GLY A 146 15.56 -16.12 6.56
N ASN A 147 15.07 -16.66 7.67
CA ASN A 147 15.47 -16.25 9.02
C ASN A 147 16.94 -16.60 9.32
N GLN A 148 17.45 -17.70 8.75
CA GLN A 148 18.89 -18.02 8.77
C GLN A 148 19.74 -17.09 7.90
N GLN A 149 19.19 -16.47 6.85
CA GLN A 149 19.91 -15.51 6.03
C GLN A 149 19.99 -14.14 6.71
N ASP A 150 18.92 -13.68 7.38
CA ASP A 150 18.90 -12.44 8.17
C ASP A 150 19.76 -12.51 9.44
N ALA A 151 19.92 -13.68 10.05
CA ALA A 151 20.79 -13.86 11.22
C ALA A 151 22.31 -13.84 10.89
N ARG A 152 22.69 -13.77 9.60
CA ARG A 152 24.09 -13.81 9.15
C ARG A 152 24.64 -12.46 8.67
N VAL A 153 23.89 -11.37 8.84
CA VAL A 153 24.31 -9.98 8.59
C VAL A 153 24.42 -9.19 9.89
#